data_AF-A0A444JZV9-F1
#
_entry.id   AF-A0A444JZV9-F1
#
_cell.length_a   1.000
_cell.length_b   1.000
_cell.length_c   1.000
_cell.angle_alpha   90.00
_cell.angle_beta   90.00
_cell.angle_gamma   90.00
#
_symmetry.space_group_name_H-M   'P 1'
#
loop_
_entity.id
_entity.type
_entity.pdbx_description
1 polymer ?
#
loop_
_entity_poly.entity_id
_entity_poly.type
_entity_poly.pdbx_seq_one_letter_code
_entity_poly.pdbx_strand_id
1 'polypeptide(L)'
;TEARDATAKAANDARDEDLDGPVGYDSAAQRKREFAADMGVQSHALRMAAEGAVAAYKEIVGETWKPFDRPVDNPGHSLDRKAAVAQMSAFD
;
A
#
# COMPACT_ATOMS: atom_id res chain seq x y z
N THR A 1 -6.21 -4.75 10.84
CA THR A 1 -5.82 -5.31 9.53
C THR A 1 -6.80 -6.41 9.25
N GLU A 2 -7.21 -6.60 8.01
CA GLU A 2 -8.31 -7.53 7.69
C GLU A 2 -8.06 -8.96 8.19
N ALA A 3 -6.80 -9.42 8.18
CA ALA A 3 -6.41 -10.70 8.78
C ALA A 3 -6.60 -10.74 10.30
N ARG A 4 -6.31 -9.64 11.02
CA ARG A 4 -6.56 -9.54 12.46
C ARG A 4 -8.07 -9.54 12.75
N ASP A 5 -8.84 -8.80 11.96
CA ASP A 5 -10.26 -8.60 12.20
C ASP A 5 -11.05 -9.89 11.86
N ALA A 6 -10.66 -10.60 10.78
CA ALA A 6 -11.17 -11.93 10.44
C ALA A 6 -10.83 -13.03 11.45
N THR A 7 -9.99 -12.75 12.44
CA THR A 7 -9.52 -13.76 13.40
C THR A 7 -9.86 -13.40 14.84
N ALA A 8 -10.34 -12.17 15.06
CA ALA A 8 -10.78 -11.69 16.35
C ALA A 8 -12.17 -12.26 16.68
N LYS A 9 -12.29 -12.89 17.84
CA LYS A 9 -13.53 -13.53 18.31
C LYS A 9 -14.75 -12.60 18.33
N ALA A 10 -14.53 -11.30 18.55
CA ALA A 10 -15.56 -10.27 18.67
C ALA A 10 -15.77 -9.44 17.39
N ALA A 11 -14.98 -9.66 16.32
CA ALA A 11 -15.04 -8.87 15.09
C ALA A 11 -15.08 -9.73 13.81
N ASN A 12 -15.03 -11.06 13.92
CA ASN A 12 -15.24 -11.96 12.81
C ASN A 12 -16.74 -12.27 12.67
N ASP A 13 -17.39 -11.56 11.75
CA ASP A 13 -18.81 -11.72 11.43
C ASP A 13 -19.11 -13.02 10.63
N ALA A 14 -18.08 -13.67 10.08
CA ALA A 14 -18.20 -14.88 9.24
C ALA A 14 -17.80 -16.16 9.99
N ARG A 15 -17.88 -16.15 11.33
CA ARG A 15 -17.42 -17.25 12.19
C ARG A 15 -18.15 -18.56 11.95
N ASP A 16 -19.43 -18.50 11.63
CA ASP A 16 -20.27 -19.68 11.48
C ASP A 16 -19.95 -20.34 10.12
N GLU A 17 -19.67 -19.55 9.09
CA GLU A 17 -19.19 -20.02 7.77
C GLU A 17 -17.75 -20.55 7.82
N ASP A 18 -16.90 -20.00 8.70
CA ASP A 18 -15.55 -20.52 8.96
C ASP A 18 -15.58 -21.83 9.79
N LEU A 19 -16.68 -22.12 10.50
CA LEU A 19 -16.84 -23.32 11.35
C LEU A 19 -17.12 -24.59 10.52
N ASP A 20 -17.99 -24.45 9.51
CA ASP A 20 -18.46 -25.54 8.62
C ASP A 20 -17.74 -25.56 7.26
N GLY A 21 -16.57 -24.93 7.18
CA GLY A 21 -15.76 -24.94 5.96
C GLY A 21 -15.55 -26.37 5.42
N PRO A 22 -15.58 -26.58 4.09
CA PRO A 22 -15.53 -27.93 3.52
C PRO A 22 -14.29 -28.67 4.02
N VAL A 23 -14.52 -29.82 4.66
CA VAL A 23 -13.48 -30.61 5.34
C VAL A 23 -12.29 -30.83 4.40
N GLY A 24 -11.13 -30.28 4.77
CA GLY A 24 -9.89 -30.37 3.99
C GLY A 24 -9.49 -29.12 3.21
N TYR A 25 -10.24 -28.01 3.28
CA TYR A 25 -9.86 -26.71 2.71
C TYR A 25 -9.66 -25.64 3.79
N ASP A 26 -8.74 -24.70 3.55
CA ASP A 26 -8.43 -23.61 4.48
C ASP A 26 -9.60 -22.61 4.59
N SER A 27 -9.95 -22.23 5.83
CA SER A 27 -11.01 -21.26 6.09
C SER A 27 -10.68 -19.87 5.50
N ALA A 28 -11.68 -19.00 5.34
CA ALA A 28 -11.45 -17.67 4.82
C ALA A 28 -10.54 -16.86 5.77
N ALA A 29 -10.71 -17.03 7.09
CA ALA A 29 -9.81 -16.46 8.08
C ALA A 29 -8.37 -16.98 7.97
N GLN A 30 -8.18 -18.28 7.73
CA GLN A 30 -6.84 -18.86 7.60
C GLN A 30 -6.11 -18.32 6.36
N ARG A 31 -6.76 -18.31 5.19
CA ARG A 31 -6.15 -17.76 3.96
C ARG A 31 -5.76 -16.29 4.10
N LYS A 32 -6.58 -15.49 4.81
CA LYS A 32 -6.24 -14.08 5.10
C LYS A 32 -5.01 -13.96 6.01
N ARG A 33 -4.83 -14.86 6.98
CA ARG A 33 -3.61 -14.88 7.82
C ARG A 33 -2.37 -15.24 7.01
N GLU A 34 -2.44 -16.30 6.21
CA GLU A 34 -1.32 -16.77 5.39
C GLU A 34 -0.89 -15.69 4.40
N PHE A 35 -1.85 -15.09 3.69
CA PHE A 35 -1.56 -13.97 2.80
C PHE A 35 -0.89 -12.80 3.54
N ALA A 36 -1.41 -12.42 4.70
CA ALA A 36 -0.81 -11.33 5.49
C ALA A 36 0.61 -11.69 5.99
N ALA A 37 0.86 -12.94 6.35
CA ALA A 37 2.18 -13.41 6.75
C ALA A 37 3.18 -13.34 5.59
N ASP A 38 2.81 -13.85 4.42
CA ASP A 38 3.64 -13.82 3.21
C ASP A 38 3.96 -12.39 2.78
N MET A 39 2.92 -11.53 2.73
CA MET A 39 3.11 -10.11 2.41
C MET A 39 3.95 -9.39 3.47
N GLY A 40 3.82 -9.77 4.74
CA GLY A 40 4.66 -9.25 5.83
C GLY A 40 6.13 -9.57 5.63
N VAL A 41 6.46 -10.80 5.27
CA VAL A 41 7.84 -11.22 5.00
C VAL A 41 8.38 -10.50 3.75
N GLN A 42 7.62 -10.46 2.67
CA GLN A 42 8.03 -9.81 1.42
C GLN A 42 8.26 -8.31 1.61
N SER A 43 7.35 -7.61 2.30
CA SER A 43 7.49 -6.18 2.57
C SER A 43 8.69 -5.87 3.46
N HIS A 44 8.96 -6.70 4.46
CA HIS A 44 10.14 -6.55 5.30
C HIS A 44 11.44 -6.77 4.51
N ALA A 45 11.49 -7.83 3.70
CA ALA A 45 12.64 -8.11 2.84
C ALA A 45 12.91 -6.96 1.86
N LEU A 46 11.86 -6.42 1.24
CA LEU A 46 11.96 -5.26 0.34
C LEU A 46 12.51 -4.02 1.07
N ARG A 47 12.02 -3.74 2.29
CA ARG A 47 12.55 -2.63 3.11
C ARG A 47 14.04 -2.80 3.39
N MET A 48 14.45 -3.99 3.82
CA MET A 48 15.87 -4.27 4.10
C MET A 48 16.74 -4.14 2.83
N ALA A 49 16.26 -4.61 1.69
CA ALA A 49 16.96 -4.46 0.41
C ALA A 49 17.10 -2.98 0.01
N ALA A 50 16.06 -2.18 0.17
CA ALA A 50 16.08 -0.74 -0.12
C ALA A 50 17.05 0.01 0.81
N GLU A 51 17.04 -0.29 2.10
CA GLU A 51 17.98 0.28 3.08
C GLU A 51 19.43 -0.08 2.74
N GLY A 52 19.68 -1.35 2.39
CA GLY A 52 20.98 -1.82 1.93
C GLY A 52 21.45 -1.12 0.66
N ALA A 53 20.56 -0.92 -0.33
CA ALA A 53 20.90 -0.22 -1.57
C ALA A 53 21.28 1.25 -1.33
N VAL A 54 20.55 1.96 -0.45
CA VAL A 54 20.88 3.34 -0.08
C VAL A 54 22.21 3.42 0.68
N ALA A 55 22.48 2.45 1.57
CA ALA A 55 23.74 2.37 2.28
C ALA A 55 24.93 2.11 1.33
N ALA A 56 24.79 1.15 0.43
CA ALA A 56 25.82 0.83 -0.57
C ALA A 56 26.07 2.00 -1.53
N TYR A 57 25.02 2.70 -1.96
CA TYR A 57 25.17 3.93 -2.75
C TYR A 57 26.03 4.96 -2.03
N LYS A 58 25.74 5.20 -0.74
CA LYS A 58 26.51 6.15 0.07
C LYS A 58 27.98 5.74 0.20
N GLU A 59 28.25 4.45 0.39
CA GLU A 59 29.62 3.93 0.49
C GLU A 59 30.41 4.10 -0.82
N ILE A 60 29.79 3.78 -1.96
CA ILE A 60 30.45 3.79 -3.27
C ILE A 60 30.61 5.22 -3.81
N VAL A 61 29.56 6.05 -3.67
CA VAL A 61 29.51 7.40 -4.27
C VAL A 61 30.03 8.47 -3.31
N GLY A 62 29.98 8.23 -2.00
CA GLY A 62 30.38 9.21 -0.98
C GLY A 62 29.31 10.26 -0.66
N GLU A 63 28.14 10.19 -1.30
CA GLU A 63 27.03 11.12 -1.10
C GLU A 63 25.77 10.39 -0.59
N THR A 64 24.94 11.09 0.18
CA THR A 64 23.64 10.56 0.61
C THR A 64 22.67 10.63 -0.57
N TRP A 65 22.00 9.50 -0.86
CA TRP A 65 20.96 9.42 -1.88
C TRP A 65 19.84 10.44 -1.60
N LYS A 66 19.44 11.20 -2.61
CA LYS A 66 18.35 12.19 -2.53
C LYS A 66 17.16 11.72 -3.36
N PRO A 67 15.93 11.76 -2.82
CA PRO A 67 14.73 11.56 -3.62
C PRO A 67 14.68 12.55 -4.79
N PHE A 68 14.15 12.10 -5.92
CA PHE A 68 13.88 12.99 -7.04
C PHE A 68 12.79 13.98 -6.65
N ASP A 69 13.11 15.27 -6.73
CA ASP A 69 12.13 16.35 -6.63
C ASP A 69 11.76 16.80 -8.04
N ARG A 70 10.48 16.73 -8.39
CA ARG A 70 10.01 17.14 -9.72
C ARG A 70 9.94 18.66 -9.72
N PRO A 71 10.71 19.35 -10.60
CA PRO A 71 10.54 20.79 -10.76
C PRO A 71 9.09 21.08 -11.14
N VAL A 72 8.42 21.92 -10.35
CA VAL A 72 7.09 22.42 -10.69
C VAL A 72 7.30 23.49 -11.75
N ASP A 73 7.20 23.12 -13.02
CA ASP A 73 7.37 24.05 -14.16
C ASP A 73 6.37 25.22 -14.14
N ASN A 74 5.29 25.14 -13.34
CA ASN A 74 4.33 26.25 -13.19
C ASN A 74 3.54 26.21 -11.85
N PRO A 75 3.97 26.91 -10.79
CA PRO A 75 3.29 26.92 -9.48
C PRO A 75 1.86 27.47 -9.48
N GLY A 76 1.41 28.12 -10.57
CA GLY A 76 0.19 28.92 -10.61
C GLY A 76 -1.02 28.33 -11.35
N HIS A 77 -0.87 27.17 -12.01
CA HIS A 77 -1.96 26.57 -12.79
C HIS A 77 -2.25 25.16 -12.28
N SER A 78 -2.77 25.06 -11.05
CA SER A 78 -3.52 23.85 -10.69
C SER A 78 -4.59 23.64 -11.75
N LEU A 79 -4.72 22.40 -12.23
CA LEU A 79 -5.67 22.02 -13.26
C LEU A 79 -7.10 22.50 -12.92
N ASP A 80 -7.40 22.66 -11.63
CA ASP A 80 -8.63 23.24 -11.09
C ASP A 80 -9.00 24.60 -11.68
N ARG A 81 -8.03 25.51 -11.89
CA ARG A 81 -8.35 26.84 -12.44
C ARG A 81 -8.71 26.77 -13.93
N LYS A 82 -8.03 25.92 -14.70
CA LYS A 82 -8.37 25.68 -16.11
C LYS A 82 -9.70 24.93 -16.25
N ALA A 83 -9.96 23.97 -15.37
CA ALA A 83 -11.23 23.26 -15.31
C ALA A 83 -12.38 24.18 -14.90
N ALA A 84 -12.18 25.07 -13.93
CA ALA A 84 -13.17 26.07 -13.52
C ALA A 84 -13.49 27.05 -14.65
N VAL A 85 -12.47 27.55 -15.37
CA VAL A 85 -12.69 28.41 -16.54
C VAL A 85 -13.43 27.67 -17.65
N ALA A 86 -13.05 26.43 -17.96
CA ALA A 86 -13.74 25.62 -18.97
C ALA A 86 -15.19 25.29 -18.58
N GLN A 87 -15.48 25.08 -17.29
CA GLN A 87 -16.84 24.91 -16.79
C GLN A 87 -17.64 26.20 -16.87
N MET A 88 -17.07 27.35 -16.49
CA MET A 88 -17.75 28.64 -16.57
C MET A 88 -18.04 29.04 -18.02
N SER A 89 -17.13 28.77 -18.96
CA SER A 89 -17.33 29.01 -20.40
C SER A 89 -18.36 28.08 -21.06
N ALA A 90 -18.78 26.99 -20.39
CA ALA A 90 -19.82 26.10 -20.89
C ALA A 90 -21.25 26.61 -20.56
N PHE A 91 -21.37 27.69 -19.79
CA PHE A 91 -22.65 28.30 -19.40
C PHE A 91 -22.92 29.67 -20.07
N ASP A 92 -22.03 30.12 -20.97
CA ASP A 92 -22.24 31.27 -21.88
C ASP A 92 -22.71 30.81 -23.27
#